data_AF-A0A376VW96-F1
#
_entry.id   AF-A0A376VW96-F1
#
_cell.length_a   1.000
_cell.length_b   1.000
_cell.length_c   1.000
_cell.angle_alpha   90.00
_cell.angle_beta   90.00
_cell.angle_gamma   90.00
#
_symmetry.space_group_name_H-M   'P 1'
#
loop_
_entity.id
_entity.type
_entity.pdbx_description
1 polymer ?
#
loop_
_entity_poly.entity_id
_entity_poly.type
_entity_poly.pdbx_seq_one_letter_code
_entity_poly.pdbx_strand_id
1 'polypeptide(L)' 'MQGGKLKAKAEIRVATVFRNAPEPFLRMIVVHELAHLKEKEHNKAFYKVVAVIWNRSTTSLSSTPRLWLTQLSLGQDKI' A
#
# COMPACT_ATOMS: atom_id res chain seq x y z
N MET A 1 -6.60 40.22 -8.06
CA MET A 1 -6.44 39.08 -8.99
C MET A 1 -6.13 37.83 -8.17
N GLN A 2 -7.01 36.83 -8.28
CA GLN A 2 -7.05 35.61 -7.48
C GLN A 2 -6.04 34.59 -8.02
N GLY A 3 -4.86 34.46 -7.39
CA GLY A 3 -3.80 33.54 -7.81
C GLY A 3 -3.93 32.18 -7.12
N GLY A 4 -4.22 31.14 -7.90
CA GLY A 4 -4.71 29.84 -7.43
C GLY A 4 -3.75 29.06 -6.53
N LYS A 5 -4.34 28.37 -5.53
CA LYS A 5 -3.69 27.38 -4.68
C LYS A 5 -3.04 26.30 -5.56
N LEU A 6 -1.71 26.32 -5.66
CA LEU A 6 -0.92 25.25 -6.27
C LEU A 6 -1.19 23.96 -5.48
N LYS A 7 -1.98 23.05 -6.03
CA LYS A 7 -2.10 21.69 -5.51
C LYS A 7 -0.71 21.05 -5.60
N ALA A 8 -0.09 20.78 -4.45
CA ALA A 8 1.12 19.99 -4.38
C ALA A 8 0.84 18.64 -5.05
N LYS A 9 1.52 18.37 -6.17
CA LYS A 9 1.40 17.14 -6.93
C LYS A 9 2.30 16.10 -6.25
N ALA A 10 1.71 15.09 -5.62
CA ALA A 10 2.47 14.03 -4.97
C ALA A 10 2.97 13.06 -6.05
N GLU A 11 4.21 13.26 -6.52
CA GLU A 11 4.86 12.41 -7.52
C GLU A 11 5.85 11.46 -6.84
N ILE A 12 5.72 10.15 -7.08
CA ILE A 12 6.71 9.14 -6.67
C ILE A 12 7.66 8.96 -7.85
N ARG A 13 8.92 9.35 -7.70
CA ARG A 13 9.96 9.22 -8.73
C ARG A 13 10.96 8.15 -8.31
N VAL A 14 11.05 7.06 -9.07
CA VAL A 14 12.07 6.02 -8.87
C VAL A 14 13.28 6.38 -9.72
N ALA A 15 14.44 6.60 -9.09
CA ALA A 15 15.67 6.93 -9.79
C ALA A 15 16.08 5.79 -10.75
N THR A 16 16.70 6.14 -11.88
CA THR A 16 17.09 5.19 -12.94
C THR A 16 18.06 4.11 -12.44
N VAL A 17 18.81 4.38 -11.37
CA VAL A 17 19.69 3.41 -10.70
C VAL A 17 18.93 2.17 -10.21
N PHE A 18 17.65 2.30 -9.89
CA PHE A 18 16.83 1.18 -9.42
C PHE A 18 16.23 0.34 -10.54
N ARG A 19 16.50 0.66 -11.82
CA ARG A 19 15.89 -0.05 -12.97
C ARG A 19 16.14 -1.55 -12.96
N ASN A 20 17.31 -1.97 -12.49
CA ASN A 20 17.72 -3.37 -12.41
C ASN A 20 17.67 -3.92 -10.97
N ALA A 21 17.05 -3.19 -10.04
CA ALA A 21 16.96 -3.62 -8.66
C ALA A 21 15.99 -4.82 -8.54
N PRO A 22 16.23 -5.75 -7.60
CA PRO A 22 15.31 -6.85 -7.34
C PRO A 22 13.91 -6.34 -7.01
N GLU A 23 12.89 -7.06 -7.49
CA GLU A 23 11.48 -6.73 -7.27
C GLU A 23 11.10 -6.49 -5.78
N PRO A 24 11.62 -7.27 -4.80
CA PRO A 24 11.38 -6.99 -3.38
C PRO A 24 11.91 -5.62 -2.94
N PHE A 25 13.01 -5.15 -3.52
CA PHE A 25 13.62 -3.86 -3.20
C PHE A 25 12.81 -2.70 -3.76
N LEU A 26 12.35 -2.82 -5.01
CA LEU A 26 11.45 -1.86 -5.63
C LEU A 26 10.13 -1.72 -4.85
N ARG A 27 9.56 -2.85 -4.41
CA ARG A 27 8.38 -2.85 -3.54
C ARG A 27 8.62 -2.09 -2.24
N MET A 28 9.76 -2.31 -1.58
CA MET A 28 10.08 -1.61 -0.33
C MET A 28 10.16 -0.09 -0.54
N ILE A 29 10.78 0.37 -1.63
CA ILE A 29 10.84 1.80 -1.98
C ILE A 29 9.44 2.38 -2.13
N VAL A 30 8.57 1.72 -2.91
CA VAL A 30 7.19 2.20 -3.11
C VAL A 30 6.41 2.25 -1.79
N VAL A 31 6.50 1.21 -0.96
CA VAL A 31 5.84 1.18 0.35
C VAL A 31 6.35 2.28 1.27
N HIS A 32 7.66 2.55 1.24
CA HIS A 32 8.29 3.63 2.01
C HIS A 32 7.75 5.00 1.61
N GLU A 33 7.76 5.32 0.32
CA GLU A 33 7.27 6.60 -0.20
C GLU A 33 5.76 6.77 0.02
N LEU A 34 4.99 5.69 -0.05
CA LEU A 34 3.56 5.71 0.29
C LEU A 34 3.33 5.96 1.78
N ALA A 35 4.17 5.42 2.66
CA ALA A 35 4.07 5.69 4.09
C ALA A 35 4.33 7.16 4.42
N HIS A 36 5.25 7.81 3.69
CA HIS A 36 5.54 9.26 3.82
C HIS A 36 4.35 10.17 3.51
N LEU A 37 3.37 9.69 2.74
CA LEU A 37 2.13 10.45 2.51
C LEU A 37 1.29 10.61 3.80
N LYS A 38 1.46 9.71 4.77
CA LYS A 38 0.73 9.73 6.04
C LYS A 38 1.59 10.15 7.22
N GLU A 39 2.83 9.66 7.30
CA GLU A 39 3.77 9.94 8.38
C GLU A 39 5.11 10.34 7.78
N LYS A 40 5.59 11.55 8.03
CA LYS A 40 6.82 12.08 7.39
C LYS A 40 8.12 11.64 8.06
N GLU A 41 8.07 11.37 9.37
CA GLU A 41 9.25 11.00 10.15
C GLU A 41 9.32 9.51 10.39
N HIS A 42 10.53 8.92 10.40
CA HIS A 42 10.76 7.50 10.62
C HIS A 42 10.61 7.07 12.10
N ASN A 43 9.43 7.32 12.67
CA ASN A 43 9.07 6.99 14.04
C ASN A 43 8.25 5.69 14.14
N LYS A 44 7.82 5.30 15.35
CA LYS A 44 7.01 4.08 15.55
C LYS A 44 5.71 4.08 14.75
N ALA A 45 5.09 5.24 14.51
CA ALA A 45 3.87 5.34 13.71
C ALA A 45 4.16 5.08 12.23
N PHE A 46 5.27 5.61 11.69
CA PHE A 46 5.71 5.33 10.32
C PHE A 46 5.88 3.83 10.07
N TYR A 47 6.60 3.11 10.93
CA TYR A 47 6.79 1.67 10.75
C TYR A 47 5.48 0.88 10.83
N LYS A 48 4.51 1.33 11.64
CA LYS A 48 3.16 0.74 11.64
C LYS A 48 2.46 0.95 10.29
N VAL A 49 2.57 2.14 9.69
CA VAL A 49 2.00 2.42 8.37
C VAL A 49 2.68 1.56 7.29
N VAL A 50 4.01 1.50 7.27
CA VAL A 50 4.78 0.62 6.38
C VAL A 50 4.31 -0.83 6.47
N ALA A 51 4.21 -1.38 7.68
CA ALA A 51 3.77 -2.76 7.90
C ALA A 51 2.35 -3.03 7.39
N VAL A 52 1.42 -2.08 7.60
CA VAL A 52 0.05 -2.19 7.11
C VAL A 52 -0.01 -2.18 5.58
N ILE A 53 0.72 -1.27 4.93
CA ILE A 53 0.77 -1.18 3.46
C ILE A 53 1.44 -2.42 2.88
N TRP A 54 2.54 -2.87 3.48
CA TRP A 54 3.26 -4.07 3.07
C TRP A 54 2.35 -5.30 3.07
N ASN A 55 1.66 -5.58 4.18
CA ASN A 55 0.78 -6.74 4.31
C ASN A 55 -0.36 -6.74 3.26
N ARG A 56 -0.89 -5.56 2.92
CA ARG A 56 -1.89 -5.44 1.85
C ARG A 56 -1.32 -5.70 0.46
N SER A 57 -0.08 -5.27 0.20
CA SER A 57 0.59 -5.47 -1.09
C SER A 57 0.97 -6.93 -1.35
N THR A 58 1.21 -7.71 -0.28
CA THR A 58 1.57 -9.14 -0.37
C THR A 58 0.36 -10.06 -0.41
N THR A 59 -0.85 -9.54 -0.21
CA THR A 59 -2.08 -10.34 -0.30
C THR A 59 -2.37 -10.63 -1.77
N SER A 60 -1.92 -11.78 -2.27
CA SER A 60 -2.48 -12.37 -3.48
C SER A 60 -3.99 -12.51 -3.27
N LEU A 61 -4.79 -11.93 -4.17
CA LEU A 61 -6.25 -11.96 -4.12
C LEU A 61 -6.86 -13.38 -4.08
N SER A 62 -6.05 -14.43 -4.26
CA SER A 62 -6.46 -15.83 -4.19
C SER A 62 -6.80 -16.33 -2.77
N SER A 63 -6.50 -15.57 -1.72
CA SER A 63 -6.68 -16.04 -0.33
C SER A 63 -7.32 -14.98 0.53
N THR A 64 -8.49 -14.49 0.13
CA THR A 64 -9.30 -13.66 1.03
C THR A 64 -10.11 -14.60 1.94
N PRO A 65 -9.80 -14.74 3.25
CA PRO A 65 -10.63 -15.52 4.16
C PRO A 65 -12.07 -14.97 4.24
N ARG A 66 -12.28 -13.69 3.94
CA ARG A 66 -13.63 -13.12 3.81
C ARG A 66 -14.42 -13.73 2.65
N LEU A 67 -13.79 -14.00 1.50
CA LEU A 67 -14.46 -14.67 0.38
C LEU A 67 -14.86 -16.11 0.77
N TRP A 68 -13.98 -16.82 1.49
CA TRP A 68 -14.28 -18.15 2.04
C TRP A 68 -15.39 -18.12 3.10
N LEU A 69 -15.38 -17.13 3.98
CA LEU A 69 -16.44 -16.92 4.98
C LEU A 69 -17.78 -16.53 4.32
N THR A 70 -17.76 -15.74 3.24
CA THR A 70 -18.97 -15.44 2.45
C THR A 70 -19.49 -16.70 1.74
N GLN A 71 -18.62 -17.54 1.19
CA GLN A 71 -19.01 -18.81 0.59
C GLN A 71 -19.67 -19.76 1.62
N LEU A 72 -19.12 -19.84 2.84
CA LEU A 72 -19.72 -20.61 3.93
C LEU A 72 -21.04 -20.01 4.41
N SER A 73 -21.13 -18.68 4.51
CA SER A 73 -22.36 -17.98 4.91
C SER A 73 -23.49 -18.15 3.90
N LEU A 74 -23.19 -18.25 2.60
CA LEU A 74 -24.20 -18.49 1.55
C LEU A 74 -24.63 -19.97 1.47
N GLY A 75 -23.84 -20.89 2.03
CA GLY A 75 -24.15 -22.32 2.07
C GLY A 75 -25.04 -22.76 3.23
N GLN A 76 -25.34 -21.88 4.20
CA GLN A 76 -26.16 -22.20 5.37
C GLN A 76 -27.65 -21.81 5.24
N ASP A 77 -28.07 -21.20 4.13
CA ASP A 77 -29.48 -20.83 3.85
C ASP A 77 -30.23 -21.93 3.06
N LYS A 78 -29.72 -23.18 3.09
CA LYS A 78 -30.39 -24.35 2.52
C LYS A 78 -30.34 -25.54 3.48
N ILE A 79 -31.09 -25.47 4.56
CA ILE A 79 -31.67 -26.62 5.27
C ILE A 79 -33.09 -26.23 5.69
#